data_AF-A0A973B973-F1
#
_entry.id   AF-A0A973B973-F1
#
_cell.length_a   1.000
_cell.length_b   1.000
_cell.length_c   1.000
_cell.angle_alpha   90.00
_cell.angle_beta   90.00
_cell.angle_gamma   90.00
#
_symmetry.space_group_name_H-M   'P 1'
#
loop_
_entity.id
_entity.type
_entity.pdbx_description
1 polymer ?
#
loop_
_entity_poly.entity_id
_entity_poly.type
_entity_poly.pdbx_seq_one_letter_code
_entity_poly.pdbx_strand_id
1 'polypeptide(L)'
;MATSSVTYQGHLRTSCIHLKSGNEIITDAPTDNNGKGEAFSPTDTIATGLASCMLTIMGIKANTMDVDLTGAKAEVTKTMASEPRRISKIEVNFNMPKGIDTKS
;
A
#
# COMPACT_ATOMS: atom_id res chain seq x y z
N MET A 1 -0.67 20.04 -13.65
CA MET A 1 -0.09 20.22 -12.30
C MET A 1 0.40 18.87 -11.81
N ALA A 2 1.47 18.81 -11.01
CA ALA A 2 1.97 17.55 -10.47
C ALA A 2 0.97 16.93 -9.46
N THR A 3 1.08 15.61 -9.23
CA THR A 3 0.24 14.88 -8.27
C THR A 3 0.78 15.00 -6.84
N SER A 4 2.09 14.82 -6.67
CA SER A 4 2.78 14.86 -5.39
C SER A 4 4.17 15.49 -5.52
N SER A 5 4.69 16.00 -4.41
CA SER A 5 6.09 16.42 -4.26
C SER A 5 6.81 15.44 -3.33
N VAL A 6 8.03 15.03 -3.69
CA VAL A 6 8.83 14.09 -2.89
C VAL A 6 10.16 14.76 -2.53
N THR A 7 10.46 14.80 -1.24
CA THR A 7 11.69 15.40 -0.69
C THR A 7 12.52 14.35 0.02
N TYR A 8 13.79 14.21 -0.35
CA TYR A 8 14.75 13.39 0.40
C TYR A 8 15.18 14.12 1.67
N GLN A 9 15.01 13.48 2.82
CA GLN A 9 15.29 14.07 4.14
C GLN A 9 16.64 13.63 4.73
N GLY A 10 17.48 12.95 3.94
CA GLY A 10 18.68 12.29 4.45
C GLY A 10 18.37 10.93 5.07
N HIS A 11 19.42 10.19 5.46
CA HIS A 11 19.32 8.90 6.15
C HIS A 11 18.40 7.88 5.48
N LEU A 12 18.35 7.88 4.14
CA LEU A 12 17.49 6.98 3.36
C LEU A 12 15.98 7.16 3.65
N ARG A 13 15.57 8.36 4.08
CA ARG A 13 14.17 8.77 4.31
C ARG A 13 13.65 9.73 3.25
N THR A 14 12.37 9.61 2.89
CA THR A 14 11.65 10.60 2.08
C THR A 14 10.36 11.07 2.73
N SER A 15 9.98 12.32 2.46
CA SER A 15 8.64 12.88 2.70
C SER A 15 7.93 13.07 1.35
N CYS A 16 6.71 12.55 1.25
CA CYS A 16 5.90 12.55 0.03
C CYS A 16 4.58 13.28 0.30
N ILE A 17 4.43 14.49 -0.24
CA ILE A 17 3.23 15.34 -0.07
C ILE A 17 2.32 15.21 -1.27
N HIS A 18 1.07 14.80 -1.06
CA HIS A 18 0.02 14.85 -2.09
C HIS A 18 -0.51 16.27 -2.23
N LEU A 19 -0.31 16.91 -3.39
CA LEU A 19 -0.49 18.36 -3.55
C LEU A 19 -1.94 18.81 -3.39
N LYS A 20 -2.91 17.95 -3.73
CA LYS A 20 -4.33 18.31 -3.65
C LYS A 20 -4.89 18.22 -2.23
N SER A 21 -4.49 17.19 -1.46
CA SER A 21 -5.05 16.99 -0.12
C SER A 21 -4.16 17.50 1.01
N GLY A 22 -2.89 17.80 0.74
CA GLY A 22 -1.91 18.19 1.75
C GLY A 22 -1.41 17.04 2.63
N ASN A 23 -1.89 15.80 2.42
CA ASN A 23 -1.45 14.66 3.20
C ASN A 23 -0.01 14.25 2.89
N GLU A 24 0.66 13.74 3.91
CA GLU A 24 2.04 13.29 3.86
C GLU A 24 2.15 11.77 4.03
N ILE A 25 3.05 11.16 3.27
CA ILE A 25 3.56 9.81 3.49
C ILE A 25 5.06 9.91 3.76
N ILE A 26 5.51 9.32 4.86
CA ILE A 26 6.94 9.13 5.14
C ILE A 26 7.33 7.73 4.67
N THR A 27 8.50 7.62 4.02
CA THR A 27 9.09 6.32 3.72
C THR A 27 10.54 6.23 4.17
N ASP A 28 10.95 5.03 4.59
CA ASP A 28 12.31 4.72 5.03
C ASP A 28 12.86 3.50 4.31
N ALA A 29 14.15 3.50 3.97
CA ALA A 29 14.80 2.22 3.70
C ALA A 29 14.68 1.30 4.95
N PRO A 30 14.47 0.00 4.75
CA PRO A 30 14.38 -0.94 5.86
C PRO A 30 15.77 -1.18 6.49
N THR A 31 15.80 -1.75 7.70
CA THR A 31 17.04 -1.97 8.46
C THR A 31 17.99 -2.96 7.78
N ASP A 32 17.46 -3.93 7.02
CA ASP A 32 18.23 -4.85 6.17
C ASP A 32 18.88 -4.15 4.96
N ASN A 33 18.53 -2.89 4.71
CA ASN A 33 19.09 -2.08 3.63
C ASN A 33 19.57 -0.70 4.13
N ASN A 34 20.20 -0.68 5.32
CA ASN A 34 20.88 0.47 5.93
C ASN A 34 19.99 1.65 6.34
N GLY A 35 18.67 1.51 6.29
CA GLY A 35 17.76 2.56 6.74
C GLY A 35 17.31 2.39 8.19
N LYS A 36 16.43 3.30 8.63
CA LYS A 36 15.91 3.30 10.01
C LYS A 36 14.77 2.31 10.21
N GLY A 37 14.03 1.98 9.14
CA GLY A 37 12.85 1.12 9.23
C GLY A 37 11.76 1.63 10.18
N GLU A 38 11.67 2.93 10.42
CA GLU A 38 10.67 3.55 11.32
C GLU A 38 9.35 3.87 10.58
N ALA A 39 9.35 3.78 9.24
CA ALA A 39 8.20 3.97 8.37
C ALA A 39 8.17 2.87 7.29
N PHE A 40 7.08 2.84 6.51
CA PHE A 40 6.98 1.98 5.33
C PHE A 40 8.18 2.20 4.40
N SER A 41 8.77 1.15 3.84
CA SER A 41 9.72 1.36 2.75
C SER A 41 9.00 1.72 1.45
N PRO A 42 9.68 2.36 0.48
CA PRO A 42 9.07 2.64 -0.83
C PRO A 42 8.43 1.40 -1.47
N THR A 43 9.03 0.23 -1.30
CA THR A 43 8.48 -1.04 -1.81
C THR A 43 7.31 -1.58 -0.98
N ASP A 44 7.26 -1.30 0.33
CA ASP A 44 6.05 -1.58 1.13
C ASP A 44 4.90 -0.69 0.72
N THR A 45 5.18 0.59 0.44
CA THR A 45 4.18 1.55 -0.06
C THR A 45 3.61 1.10 -1.40
N ILE A 46 4.45 0.56 -2.30
CA ILE A 46 3.97 -0.02 -3.57
C ILE A 46 3.07 -1.24 -3.31
N ALA A 47 3.52 -2.21 -2.52
CA ALA A 47 2.76 -3.43 -2.25
C ALA A 47 1.43 -3.14 -1.54
N THR A 48 1.45 -2.25 -0.55
CA THR A 48 0.26 -1.81 0.18
C THR A 48 -0.66 -0.97 -0.71
N GLY A 49 -0.09 -0.11 -1.56
CA GLY A 49 -0.84 0.69 -2.53
C GLY A 49 -1.62 -0.17 -3.52
N LEU A 50 -1.07 -1.32 -3.93
CA LEU A 50 -1.79 -2.31 -4.73
C LEU A 50 -3.05 -2.83 -4.01
N ALA A 51 -2.92 -3.26 -2.75
CA ALA A 51 -4.04 -3.77 -1.96
C ALA A 51 -5.10 -2.67 -1.69
N SER A 52 -4.67 -1.45 -1.35
CA SER A 52 -5.57 -0.30 -1.18
C SER A 52 -6.32 0.04 -2.47
N CYS A 53 -5.65 -0.04 -3.63
CA CYS A 53 -6.28 0.14 -4.93
C CYS A 53 -7.36 -0.94 -5.17
N MET A 54 -7.03 -2.21 -4.93
CA MET A 54 -7.97 -3.32 -5.06
C MET A 54 -9.20 -3.15 -4.16
N LEU A 55 -9.03 -2.86 -2.87
CA LEU A 55 -10.15 -2.61 -1.94
C LEU A 55 -11.02 -1.44 -2.38
N THR A 56 -10.42 -0.37 -2.90
CA THR A 56 -11.17 0.81 -3.38
C THR A 56 -12.02 0.45 -4.59
N ILE A 57 -11.47 -0.29 -5.56
CA ILE A 57 -12.22 -0.77 -6.74
C ILE A 57 -13.32 -1.76 -6.32
N MET A 58 -13.02 -2.67 -5.38
CA MET A 58 -14.03 -3.58 -4.82
C MET A 58 -15.17 -2.80 -4.15
N GLY A 59 -14.87 -1.74 -3.39
CA GLY A 59 -15.86 -0.85 -2.79
C GLY A 59 -16.73 -0.15 -3.82
N ILE A 60 -16.13 0.36 -4.92
CA ILE A 60 -16.89 0.94 -6.04
C ILE A 60 -17.88 -0.10 -6.60
N LYS A 61 -17.45 -1.35 -6.80
CA LYS A 61 -18.33 -2.40 -7.31
C LYS A 61 -19.42 -2.79 -6.31
N ALA A 62 -19.07 -2.93 -5.03
CA ALA A 62 -20.00 -3.30 -3.97
C ALA A 62 -21.10 -2.25 -3.78
N ASN A 63 -20.79 -0.96 -3.92
CA ASN A 63 -21.78 0.11 -3.93
C ASN A 63 -22.82 -0.08 -5.05
N THR A 64 -22.42 -0.55 -6.24
CA THR A 64 -23.38 -0.86 -7.32
C THR A 64 -24.24 -2.09 -7.04
N MET A 65 -23.84 -2.91 -6.06
CA MET A 65 -24.52 -4.14 -5.65
C MET A 65 -25.29 -3.96 -4.34
N ASP A 66 -25.29 -2.75 -3.75
CA ASP A 66 -25.85 -2.46 -2.42
C ASP A 66 -25.28 -3.38 -1.32
N VAL A 67 -23.97 -3.67 -1.41
CA VAL A 67 -23.21 -4.47 -0.43
C VAL A 67 -22.28 -3.57 0.35
N ASP A 68 -22.33 -3.63 1.68
CA ASP A 68 -21.41 -2.92 2.56
C ASP A 68 -20.09 -3.70 2.74
N LEU A 69 -18.98 -3.12 2.28
CA LEU A 69 -17.62 -3.66 2.50
C LEU A 69 -16.91 -3.07 3.73
N THR A 70 -17.60 -2.29 4.55
CA THR A 70 -17.00 -1.66 5.72
C THR A 70 -16.38 -2.71 6.64
N GLY A 71 -15.11 -2.52 6.98
CA GLY A 71 -14.34 -3.47 7.78
C GLY A 71 -13.60 -4.56 6.98
N ALA A 72 -13.68 -4.56 5.65
CA ALA A 72 -12.79 -5.39 4.81
C ALA A 72 -11.32 -5.05 5.08
N LYS A 73 -10.49 -6.09 5.19
CA LYS A 73 -9.05 -5.97 5.46
C LYS A 73 -8.26 -6.67 4.36
N ALA A 74 -7.02 -6.25 4.18
CA ALA A 74 -6.05 -6.90 3.33
C ALA A 74 -4.72 -7.07 4.08
N GLU A 75 -4.23 -8.30 4.14
CA GLU A 75 -2.88 -8.60 4.59
C GLU A 75 -1.98 -8.71 3.37
N VAL A 76 -0.88 -7.95 3.36
CA VAL A 76 0.01 -7.84 2.21
C VAL A 76 1.36 -8.45 2.55
N THR A 77 1.78 -9.43 1.77
CA THR A 77 3.14 -10.00 1.83
C THR A 77 3.86 -9.68 0.53
N LYS A 78 5.05 -9.08 0.62
CA LYS A 78 5.93 -8.88 -0.54
C LYS A 78 7.12 -9.83 -0.44
N THR A 79 7.53 -10.38 -1.57
CA THR A 79 8.77 -11.13 -1.71
C THR A 79 9.75 -10.32 -2.54
N MET A 80 10.99 -10.18 -2.06
CA MET A 80 12.05 -9.49 -2.78
C MET A 80 12.95 -10.51 -3.50
N ALA A 81 13.36 -10.21 -4.72
CA ALA A 81 14.48 -10.87 -5.39
C ALA A 81 15.73 -9.99 -5.34
N SER A 82 16.90 -10.62 -5.32
CA SER A 82 18.20 -9.96 -5.41
C SER A 82 18.71 -9.88 -6.86
N GLU A 83 19.75 -9.09 -7.11
CA GLU A 83 20.47 -9.01 -8.40
C GLU A 83 19.59 -8.75 -9.66
N PRO A 84 19.03 -7.54 -9.87
CA PRO A 84 18.97 -6.40 -8.95
C PRO A 84 17.82 -6.53 -7.94
N ARG A 85 17.95 -5.84 -6.78
CA ARG A 85 16.92 -5.83 -5.72
C ARG A 85 15.61 -5.26 -6.25
N ARG A 86 14.56 -6.10 -6.29
CA ARG A 86 13.21 -5.73 -6.77
C ARG A 86 12.15 -6.58 -6.12
N ILE A 87 10.89 -6.14 -6.19
CA ILE A 87 9.76 -6.97 -5.80
C ILE A 87 9.60 -8.10 -6.83
N SER A 88 9.61 -9.35 -6.38
CA SER A 88 9.38 -10.53 -7.23
C SER A 88 7.96 -11.05 -7.15
N LYS A 89 7.29 -10.85 -6.01
CA LYS A 89 5.91 -11.28 -5.77
C LYS A 89 5.23 -10.34 -4.77
N ILE A 90 3.94 -10.10 -4.99
CA ILE A 90 3.05 -9.47 -4.01
C ILE A 90 1.88 -10.42 -3.82
N GLU A 91 1.62 -10.81 -2.59
CA GLU A 91 0.48 -11.61 -2.17
C GLU A 91 -0.44 -10.73 -1.34
N VAL A 92 -1.72 -10.72 -1.70
CA VAL A 92 -2.73 -9.94 -0.99
C VAL A 92 -3.82 -10.90 -0.54
N ASN A 93 -3.94 -11.09 0.78
CA ASN A 93 -4.96 -11.93 1.39
C ASN A 93 -6.08 -11.03 1.93
N PHE A 94 -7.24 -11.11 1.30
CA PHE A 94 -8.41 -10.34 1.73
C PHE A 94 -9.20 -11.07 2.82
N ASN A 95 -9.56 -10.33 3.86
CA ASN A 95 -10.48 -10.77 4.89
C ASN A 95 -11.74 -9.90 4.82
N MET A 96 -12.82 -10.51 4.32
CA MET A 96 -14.08 -9.82 4.08
C MET A 96 -14.94 -9.80 5.35
N PRO A 97 -15.73 -8.73 5.60
CA PRO A 97 -16.64 -8.68 6.73
C PRO A 97 -17.70 -9.78 6.67
N LYS A 98 -18.28 -10.11 7.84
CA LYS A 98 -19.35 -11.11 7.95
C LYS A 98 -20.54 -10.73 7.06
N GLY A 99 -21.19 -11.73 6.45
CA GLY A 99 -22.34 -11.53 5.57
C GLY A 99 -21.99 -11.37 4.09
N ILE A 100 -20.70 -11.29 3.77
CA ILE A 100 -20.20 -11.41 2.39
C ILE A 100 -19.82 -12.85 2.16
N ASP A 101 -20.69 -13.57 1.46
CA ASP A 101 -20.44 -14.96 1.11
C ASP A 101 -19.26 -15.05 0.14
N THR A 102 -18.36 -16.01 0.38
CA THR A 102 -17.47 -16.53 -0.67
C THR A 102 -18.38 -17.27 -1.63
N LYS A 103 -18.96 -16.57 -2.59
CA LYS A 103 -19.99 -17.14 -3.48
C LYS A 103 -19.79 -18.64 -3.75
N SER A 104 -20.85 -19.38 -3.40
CA SER A 104 -21.24 -20.64 -4.05
C SER A 104 -21.35 -20.48 -5.57
#